data_AF-A0A1Q3Y6T9-F1
#
_entry.id   AF-A0A1Q3Y6T9-F1
#
_cell.length_a   1.000
_cell.length_b   1.000
_cell.length_c   1.000
_cell.angle_alpha   90.00
_cell.angle_beta   90.00
_cell.angle_gamma   90.00
#
_symmetry.space_group_name_H-M   'P 1'
#
loop_
_entity.id
_entity.type
_entity.pdbx_description
1 polymer ?
#
loop_
_entity_poly.entity_id
_entity_poly.type
_entity_poly.pdbx_seq_one_letter_code
_entity_poly.pdbx_strand_id
1 'polypeptide(L)'
;MHSMHIISLSRALALAPMLAVFGLAGCASDPAVTPGAAAKPAASATAAAPVVQPAVVSAEAARELFIVLPEDERIYVFGDTKNYFQYLEHSEVSLTRTRIGEGPGGRTLVFGITNDDVKANAPSLAERVIDKKTPASGDFHGEVFKDGRFYVFHTLKDMNDFIEHGEVALAFTDIGAGPNGASIVWVMNKESMAKGRPTATMERFKAIRSASK
;
A
#
# COMPACT_ATOMS: atom_id res chain seq x y z
N MET A 1 35.44 -41.99 2.86
CA MET A 1 35.97 -41.13 1.77
C MET A 1 34.79 -40.32 1.27
N HIS A 2 34.55 -39.05 1.52
CA HIS A 2 35.35 -37.90 1.98
C HIS A 2 34.65 -37.25 3.19
N SER A 3 35.42 -36.92 4.23
CA SER A 3 34.98 -36.05 5.33
C SER A 3 35.18 -34.59 4.93
N MET A 4 34.16 -33.73 5.08
CA MET A 4 34.29 -32.28 4.95
C MET A 4 33.87 -31.59 6.26
N HIS A 5 34.91 -31.07 6.93
CA HIS A 5 35.02 -29.86 7.75
C HIS A 5 33.80 -29.35 8.53
N ILE A 6 33.82 -29.64 9.84
CA ILE A 6 33.17 -28.88 10.89
C ILE A 6 34.20 -27.86 11.40
N ILE A 7 33.95 -26.56 11.24
CA ILE A 7 34.70 -25.51 11.94
C ILE A 7 33.67 -24.66 12.68
N SER A 8 33.48 -25.01 13.96
CA SER A 8 32.77 -24.22 14.96
C SER A 8 33.72 -23.12 15.45
N LEU A 9 33.35 -21.86 15.30
CA LEU A 9 34.09 -20.73 15.86
C LEU A 9 33.21 -20.03 16.91
N SER A 10 33.38 -20.47 18.16
CA SER A 10 32.91 -19.76 19.34
C SER A 10 33.62 -18.41 19.44
N ARG A 11 32.87 -17.31 19.52
CA ARG A 11 33.39 -16.01 19.93
C ARG A 11 32.70 -15.51 21.19
N ALA A 12 33.58 -15.07 22.08
CA ALA A 12 33.37 -14.84 23.48
C ALA A 12 32.50 -13.63 23.81
N LEU A 13 31.85 -13.79 24.95
CA LEU A 13 31.22 -12.80 25.81
C LEU A 13 32.15 -11.60 26.09
N ALA A 14 31.62 -10.38 25.96
CA ALA A 14 32.19 -9.18 26.59
C ALA A 14 31.06 -8.40 27.28
N LEU A 15 31.02 -8.51 28.60
CA LEU A 15 30.26 -7.66 29.52
C LEU A 15 31.01 -6.32 29.66
N ALA A 16 30.29 -5.20 29.61
CA ALA A 16 30.74 -3.92 30.16
C ALA A 16 29.55 -3.20 30.82
N PRO A 17 29.64 -2.82 32.12
CA PRO A 17 28.63 -2.02 32.81
C PRO A 17 29.02 -0.53 32.91
N MET A 18 28.17 0.25 33.60
CA MET A 18 28.27 1.68 33.97
C MET A 18 27.64 2.66 32.96
N LEU A 19 26.88 3.69 33.34
CA LEU A 19 26.83 4.45 34.59
C LEU A 19 25.44 5.13 34.70
N ALA A 20 24.85 5.19 35.89
CA ALA A 20 23.66 5.99 36.20
C ALA A 20 24.07 7.29 36.92
N VAL A 21 23.50 8.43 36.54
CA VAL A 21 23.48 9.67 37.35
C VAL A 21 22.12 10.34 37.22
N PHE A 22 21.55 10.65 38.38
CA PHE A 22 20.30 11.37 38.65
C PHE A 22 20.47 12.90 38.57
N GLY A 23 19.36 13.62 38.36
CA GLY A 23 19.15 15.00 38.80
C GLY A 23 18.20 15.75 37.87
N LEU A 24 17.29 16.64 38.30
CA LEU A 24 16.69 17.00 39.59
C LEU A 24 15.52 17.93 39.19
N ALA A 25 14.40 17.87 39.91
CA ALA A 25 13.22 18.70 39.67
C ALA A 25 13.46 20.19 39.99
N GLY A 26 12.69 21.08 39.36
CA GLY A 26 12.62 22.50 39.71
C GLY A 26 11.39 23.20 39.12
N CYS A 27 10.35 23.37 39.93
CA CYS A 27 9.30 24.39 39.76
C CYS A 27 9.73 25.67 40.46
N ALA A 28 9.42 26.84 39.90
CA ALA A 28 9.24 28.07 40.67
C ALA A 28 8.38 29.07 39.88
N SER A 29 7.39 29.62 40.58
CA SER A 29 6.37 30.56 40.11
C SER A 29 6.63 31.97 40.68
N ASP A 30 6.29 33.00 39.88
CA ASP A 30 5.75 34.34 40.25
C ASP A 30 6.55 35.30 41.17
N PRO A 31 6.17 36.60 41.35
CA PRO A 31 5.22 37.50 40.65
C PRO A 31 5.77 38.92 40.33
N ALA A 32 5.02 39.76 39.58
CA ALA A 32 4.87 41.20 39.89
C ALA A 32 3.69 41.85 39.11
N VAL A 33 2.84 42.54 39.88
CA VAL A 33 1.57 43.23 39.60
C VAL A 33 1.86 44.72 39.95
N THR A 34 1.67 45.79 39.16
CA THR A 34 0.48 46.62 38.75
C THR A 34 0.97 48.10 38.56
N PRO A 35 0.17 49.14 38.21
CA PRO A 35 -1.17 49.23 37.57
C PRO A 35 -1.32 50.32 36.46
N GLY A 36 -2.33 50.15 35.59
CA GLY A 36 -3.37 51.15 35.30
C GLY A 36 -3.14 52.27 34.26
N ALA A 37 -3.86 52.21 33.13
CA ALA A 37 -4.68 53.31 32.60
C ALA A 37 -5.51 52.83 31.38
N ALA A 38 -6.80 53.20 31.37
CA ALA A 38 -7.79 52.83 30.36
C ALA A 38 -7.76 53.76 29.14
N ALA A 39 -8.01 53.22 27.94
CA ALA A 39 -8.82 53.84 26.88
C ALA A 39 -9.06 52.88 25.70
N LYS A 40 -10.29 52.89 25.19
CA LYS A 40 -10.85 52.16 24.03
C LYS A 40 -10.86 53.13 22.80
N PRO A 41 -11.33 52.76 21.59
CA PRO A 41 -10.86 51.81 20.56
C PRO A 41 -10.48 52.50 19.21
N ALA A 42 -9.78 51.83 18.30
CA ALA A 42 -9.81 52.12 16.85
C ALA A 42 -9.24 50.89 16.10
N ALA A 43 -10.06 50.15 15.36
CA ALA A 43 -10.36 50.32 13.94
C ALA A 43 -9.38 49.54 13.03
N SER A 44 -9.98 48.54 12.37
CA SER A 44 -9.54 47.71 11.25
C SER A 44 -8.24 48.08 10.54
N ALA A 45 -7.32 47.11 10.51
CA ALA A 45 -6.42 46.90 9.38
C ALA A 45 -6.72 45.50 8.80
N THR A 46 -7.24 45.51 7.59
CA THR A 46 -7.57 44.36 6.74
C THR A 46 -6.33 43.53 6.47
N ALA A 47 -6.23 42.33 7.06
CA ALA A 47 -5.27 41.33 6.65
C ALA A 47 -5.89 40.50 5.51
N ALA A 48 -5.28 40.58 4.33
CA ALA A 48 -5.63 39.78 3.18
C ALA A 48 -5.54 38.28 3.53
N ALA A 49 -6.68 37.59 3.45
CA ALA A 49 -6.73 36.15 3.56
C ALA A 49 -5.95 35.52 2.38
N PRO A 50 -5.20 34.43 2.60
CA PRO A 50 -4.65 33.67 1.50
C PRO A 50 -5.84 33.10 0.72
N VAL A 51 -5.85 33.38 -0.58
CA VAL A 51 -6.78 32.81 -1.54
C VAL A 51 -6.54 31.31 -1.51
N VAL A 52 -7.40 30.57 -0.82
CA VAL A 52 -7.49 29.12 -0.93
C VAL A 52 -7.95 28.87 -2.36
N GLN A 53 -7.00 28.59 -3.24
CA GLN A 53 -7.31 28.06 -4.55
C GLN A 53 -8.10 26.76 -4.33
N PRO A 54 -9.26 26.58 -4.96
CA PRO A 54 -9.91 25.29 -4.98
C PRO A 54 -8.96 24.32 -5.66
N ALA A 55 -8.48 23.33 -4.92
CA ALA A 55 -7.80 22.18 -5.51
C ALA A 55 -8.81 21.48 -6.42
N VAL A 56 -8.71 21.74 -7.71
CA VAL A 56 -9.38 20.98 -8.75
C VAL A 56 -8.67 19.63 -8.85
N VAL A 57 -9.31 18.59 -8.30
CA VAL A 57 -9.31 17.24 -8.88
C VAL A 57 -10.50 16.51 -8.28
N SER A 58 -11.46 16.18 -9.14
CA SER A 58 -12.40 15.11 -8.85
C SER A 58 -11.56 13.84 -8.68
N ALA A 59 -11.32 13.43 -7.43
CA ALA A 59 -10.52 12.25 -7.13
C ALA A 59 -11.34 11.02 -7.55
N GLU A 60 -11.08 10.52 -8.76
CA GLU A 60 -11.59 9.23 -9.17
C GLU A 60 -10.97 8.17 -8.26
N ALA A 61 -11.78 7.64 -7.34
CA ALA A 61 -11.34 6.61 -6.42
C ALA A 61 -11.02 5.32 -7.19
N ALA A 62 -9.92 4.67 -6.86
CA ALA A 62 -9.50 3.44 -7.53
C ALA A 62 -10.50 2.32 -7.20
N ARG A 63 -11.18 1.82 -8.22
CA ARG A 63 -12.08 0.66 -8.07
C ARG A 63 -11.32 -0.66 -8.14
N GLU A 64 -10.20 -0.69 -8.85
CA GLU A 64 -9.44 -1.91 -9.11
C GLU A 64 -7.92 -1.64 -8.99
N LEU A 65 -7.18 -2.62 -8.48
CA LEU A 65 -5.71 -2.65 -8.53
C LEU A 65 -5.25 -4.11 -8.62
N PHE A 66 -4.34 -4.39 -9.54
CA PHE A 66 -3.80 -5.74 -9.73
C PHE A 66 -2.30 -5.73 -9.56
N ILE A 67 -1.77 -6.77 -8.91
CA ILE A 67 -0.33 -6.95 -8.71
C ILE A 67 0.06 -8.38 -9.07
N VAL A 68 1.23 -8.53 -9.68
CA VAL A 68 1.87 -9.83 -9.88
C VAL A 68 3.23 -9.80 -9.20
N LEU A 69 3.49 -10.84 -8.39
CA LEU A 69 4.71 -11.07 -7.64
C LEU A 69 5.38 -12.34 -8.17
N PRO A 70 6.10 -12.27 -9.31
CA PRO A 70 6.88 -13.37 -9.83
C PRO A 70 8.14 -13.63 -8.98
N GLU A 71 8.87 -14.70 -9.30
CA GLU A 71 10.09 -15.11 -8.58
C GLU A 71 11.28 -14.15 -8.77
N ASP A 72 11.23 -13.23 -9.74
CA ASP A 72 12.32 -12.28 -10.05
C ASP A 72 12.39 -11.06 -9.09
N GLU A 73 11.63 -11.11 -8.00
CA GLU A 73 11.54 -10.11 -6.93
C GLU A 73 11.04 -8.73 -7.38
N ARG A 74 10.54 -8.59 -8.61
CA ARG A 74 9.87 -7.38 -9.07
C ARG A 74 8.41 -7.38 -8.66
N ILE A 75 7.86 -6.19 -8.51
CA ILE A 75 6.44 -5.99 -8.21
C ILE A 75 5.82 -5.35 -9.44
N TYR A 76 5.05 -6.13 -10.19
CA TYR A 76 4.30 -5.63 -11.34
C TYR A 76 2.96 -5.09 -10.86
N VAL A 77 2.64 -3.83 -11.16
CA VAL A 77 1.42 -3.16 -10.66
C VAL A 77 0.61 -2.63 -11.83
N PHE A 78 -0.70 -2.90 -11.84
CA PHE A 78 -1.61 -2.54 -12.91
C PHE A 78 -2.86 -1.85 -12.35
N GLY A 79 -3.15 -0.67 -12.90
CA GLY A 79 -4.40 0.06 -12.64
C GLY A 79 -5.40 -0.09 -13.79
N ASP A 80 -4.99 -0.77 -14.86
CA ASP A 80 -5.81 -1.07 -16.03
C ASP A 80 -5.98 -2.59 -16.14
N THR A 81 -7.24 -3.01 -16.22
CA THR A 81 -7.63 -4.42 -16.24
C THR A 81 -7.10 -5.15 -17.48
N LYS A 82 -7.06 -4.47 -18.64
CA LYS A 82 -6.56 -5.07 -19.89
C LYS A 82 -5.05 -5.36 -19.80
N ASN A 83 -4.26 -4.42 -19.31
CA ASN A 83 -2.83 -4.62 -19.09
C ASN A 83 -2.56 -5.79 -18.13
N TYR A 84 -3.34 -5.91 -17.05
CA TYR A 84 -3.22 -7.04 -16.13
C TYR A 84 -3.47 -8.39 -16.82
N PHE A 85 -4.55 -8.52 -17.59
CA PHE A 85 -4.85 -9.77 -18.30
C PHE A 85 -3.82 -10.09 -19.40
N GLN A 86 -3.31 -9.07 -20.11
CA GLN A 86 -2.20 -9.27 -21.05
C GLN A 86 -0.95 -9.81 -20.34
N TYR A 87 -0.63 -9.27 -19.16
CA TYR A 87 0.48 -9.78 -18.37
C TYR A 87 0.25 -11.23 -17.92
N LEU A 88 -0.96 -11.59 -17.48
CA LEU A 88 -1.25 -12.98 -17.08
C LEU A 88 -1.12 -13.96 -18.25
N GLU A 89 -1.40 -13.53 -19.48
CA GLU A 89 -1.33 -14.38 -20.67
C GLU A 89 0.09 -14.49 -21.25
N HIS A 90 0.84 -13.38 -21.26
CA HIS A 90 2.09 -13.28 -22.00
C HIS A 90 3.31 -13.03 -21.11
N SER A 91 3.12 -12.80 -19.80
CA SER A 91 4.17 -12.36 -18.86
C SER A 91 4.86 -11.04 -19.26
N GLU A 92 4.20 -10.24 -20.10
CA GLU A 92 4.69 -8.96 -20.58
C GLU A 92 3.54 -7.98 -20.86
N VAL A 93 3.85 -6.69 -20.87
CA VAL A 93 2.94 -5.62 -21.34
C VAL A 93 3.72 -4.64 -22.19
N SER A 94 3.04 -4.03 -23.16
CA SER A 94 3.71 -3.20 -24.19
C SER A 94 4.35 -1.93 -23.63
N LEU A 95 3.75 -1.34 -22.60
CA LEU A 95 4.19 -0.07 -22.03
C LEU A 95 4.37 -0.22 -20.52
N THR A 96 5.56 0.14 -20.05
CA THR A 96 5.87 0.13 -18.63
C THR A 96 6.56 1.40 -18.19
N ARG A 97 6.42 1.72 -16.90
CA ARG A 97 7.28 2.66 -16.18
C ARG A 97 7.88 1.94 -14.98
N THR A 98 9.20 1.96 -14.88
CA THR A 98 9.93 1.23 -13.83
C THR A 98 10.47 2.22 -12.81
N ARG A 99 10.33 1.89 -11.53
CA ARG A 99 10.93 2.62 -10.41
C ARG A 99 11.77 1.66 -9.56
N ILE A 100 13.07 1.91 -9.53
CA ILE A 100 14.06 1.03 -8.88
C ILE A 100 14.18 1.42 -7.41
N GLY A 101 14.06 0.45 -6.50
CA GLY A 101 14.23 0.68 -5.07
C GLY A 101 13.04 1.32 -4.35
N GLU A 102 11.95 1.61 -5.06
CA GLU A 102 10.78 2.30 -4.51
C GLU A 102 9.69 1.36 -3.97
N GLY A 103 9.80 0.05 -4.20
CA GLY A 103 8.87 -0.95 -3.70
C GLY A 103 9.18 -1.40 -2.26
N PRO A 104 8.24 -2.07 -1.57
CA PRO A 104 8.47 -2.59 -0.22
C PRO A 104 9.71 -3.50 -0.15
N GLY A 105 10.56 -3.26 0.85
CA GLY A 105 11.85 -3.94 0.99
C GLY A 105 12.93 -3.48 -0.01
N GLY A 106 12.75 -2.35 -0.69
CA GLY A 106 13.68 -1.86 -1.73
C GLY A 106 13.52 -2.57 -3.08
N ARG A 107 12.40 -3.27 -3.30
CA ARG A 107 12.13 -3.98 -4.55
C ARG A 107 11.83 -3.00 -5.69
N THR A 108 11.97 -3.49 -6.92
CA THR A 108 11.64 -2.70 -8.12
C THR A 108 10.14 -2.75 -8.38
N LEU A 109 9.52 -1.58 -8.59
CA LEU A 109 8.15 -1.45 -9.06
C LEU A 109 8.15 -1.34 -10.59
N VAL A 110 7.33 -2.15 -11.25
CA VAL A 110 7.09 -2.08 -12.69
C VAL A 110 5.61 -1.82 -12.91
N PHE A 111 5.27 -0.60 -13.34
CA PHE A 111 3.89 -0.21 -13.62
C PHE A 111 3.54 -0.53 -15.06
N GLY A 112 2.49 -1.32 -15.28
CA GLY A 112 1.89 -1.45 -16.61
C GLY A 112 1.00 -0.23 -16.89
N ILE A 113 1.42 0.61 -17.83
CA ILE A 113 0.77 1.90 -18.14
C ILE A 113 0.02 1.86 -19.46
N THR A 114 -0.91 2.78 -19.65
CA THR A 114 -1.67 2.91 -20.89
C THR A 114 -1.00 3.89 -21.86
N ASN A 115 -1.42 3.86 -23.13
CA ASN A 115 -1.01 4.89 -24.09
C ASN A 115 -1.46 6.29 -23.67
N ASP A 116 -2.59 6.41 -22.96
CA ASP A 116 -3.11 7.70 -22.53
C ASP A 116 -2.25 8.28 -21.39
N ASP A 117 -1.74 7.44 -20.48
CA ASP A 117 -0.75 7.86 -19.47
C ASP A 117 0.54 8.40 -20.12
N VAL A 118 1.00 7.76 -21.20
CA VAL A 118 2.17 8.20 -21.96
C VAL A 118 1.90 9.52 -22.68
N LYS A 119 0.79 9.64 -23.41
CA LYS A 119 0.41 10.87 -24.14
C LYS A 119 0.19 12.05 -23.22
N ALA A 120 -0.45 11.82 -22.06
CA ALA A 120 -0.68 12.84 -21.05
C ALA A 120 0.59 13.17 -20.25
N ASN A 121 1.65 12.37 -20.39
CA ASN A 121 2.86 12.41 -19.55
C ASN A 121 2.50 12.47 -18.05
N ALA A 122 1.57 11.61 -17.63
CA ALA A 122 1.00 11.61 -16.30
C ALA A 122 1.28 10.28 -15.57
N PRO A 123 1.22 10.25 -14.22
CA PRO A 123 1.17 9.01 -13.47
C PRO A 123 -0.11 8.23 -13.78
N SER A 124 0.06 6.93 -14.03
CA SER A 124 -1.06 5.99 -14.18
C SER A 124 -1.88 5.85 -12.89
N LEU A 125 -3.07 5.26 -12.99
CA LEU A 125 -3.89 4.98 -11.80
C LEU A 125 -3.11 4.16 -10.75
N ALA A 126 -2.39 3.11 -11.17
CA ALA A 126 -1.58 2.29 -10.27
C ALA A 126 -0.51 3.10 -9.55
N GLU A 127 0.20 3.97 -10.27
CA GLU A 127 1.20 4.85 -9.66
C GLU A 127 0.58 5.77 -8.63
N ARG A 128 -0.58 6.38 -8.92
CA ARG A 128 -1.26 7.25 -7.96
C ARG A 128 -1.75 6.51 -6.73
N VAL A 129 -2.19 5.25 -6.88
CA VAL A 129 -2.60 4.42 -5.74
C VAL A 129 -1.40 4.03 -4.87
N ILE A 130 -0.29 3.58 -5.48
CA ILE A 130 0.96 3.25 -4.76
C ILE A 130 1.55 4.50 -4.08
N ASP A 131 1.50 5.66 -4.73
CA ASP A 131 1.91 6.95 -4.16
C ASP A 131 0.94 7.49 -3.09
N LYS A 132 -0.15 6.78 -2.78
CA LYS A 132 -1.21 7.19 -1.84
C LYS A 132 -1.91 8.51 -2.23
N LYS A 133 -1.86 8.88 -3.51
CA LYS A 133 -2.51 10.08 -4.08
C LYS A 133 -3.94 9.80 -4.56
N THR A 134 -4.31 8.54 -4.72
CA THR A 134 -5.67 8.13 -5.08
C THR A 134 -6.19 7.12 -4.05
N PRO A 135 -7.29 7.42 -3.34
CA PRO A 135 -7.91 6.46 -2.43
C PRO A 135 -8.63 5.36 -3.20
N ALA A 136 -8.93 4.25 -2.51
CA ALA A 136 -9.78 3.20 -3.05
C ALA A 136 -11.27 3.57 -2.98
N SER A 137 -12.05 3.07 -3.93
CA SER A 137 -13.52 3.13 -3.92
C SER A 137 -14.10 2.24 -2.81
N GLY A 138 -15.35 2.49 -2.41
CA GLY A 138 -16.07 1.62 -1.47
C GLY A 138 -16.34 0.21 -2.01
N ASP A 139 -16.32 0.03 -3.33
CA ASP A 139 -16.47 -1.26 -4.03
C ASP A 139 -15.14 -1.82 -4.55
N PHE A 140 -14.02 -1.50 -3.88
CA PHE A 140 -12.68 -1.87 -4.30
C PHE A 140 -12.50 -3.38 -4.52
N HIS A 141 -11.78 -3.73 -5.59
CA HIS A 141 -11.34 -5.07 -5.92
C HIS A 141 -9.83 -5.08 -6.15
N GLY A 142 -9.10 -5.77 -5.28
CA GLY A 142 -7.67 -5.98 -5.42
C GLY A 142 -7.36 -7.43 -5.77
N GLU A 143 -6.37 -7.66 -6.65
CA GLU A 143 -5.77 -8.99 -6.81
C GLU A 143 -4.26 -8.94 -6.68
N VAL A 144 -3.70 -9.92 -5.99
CA VAL A 144 -2.26 -10.22 -6.04
C VAL A 144 -2.08 -11.65 -6.53
N PHE A 145 -1.39 -11.84 -7.65
CA PHE A 145 -0.98 -13.16 -8.12
C PHE A 145 0.43 -13.47 -7.62
N LYS A 146 0.56 -14.51 -6.80
CA LYS A 146 1.81 -14.95 -6.17
C LYS A 146 1.80 -16.46 -6.01
N ASP A 147 2.90 -17.12 -6.35
CA ASP A 147 3.10 -18.57 -6.18
C ASP A 147 1.96 -19.43 -6.77
N GLY A 148 1.43 -19.04 -7.94
CA GLY A 148 0.34 -19.75 -8.61
C GLY A 148 -1.04 -19.58 -7.94
N ARG A 149 -1.18 -18.60 -7.05
CA ARG A 149 -2.42 -18.34 -6.29
C ARG A 149 -2.88 -16.91 -6.50
N PHE A 150 -4.20 -16.74 -6.57
CA PHE A 150 -4.82 -15.41 -6.54
C PHE A 150 -5.19 -15.06 -5.10
N TYR A 151 -4.61 -14.00 -4.56
CA TYR A 151 -5.06 -13.37 -3.32
C TYR A 151 -6.00 -12.23 -3.70
N VAL A 152 -7.24 -12.27 -3.23
CA VAL A 152 -8.28 -11.33 -3.65
C VAL A 152 -8.74 -10.50 -2.45
N PHE A 153 -8.71 -9.18 -2.61
CA PHE A 153 -8.90 -8.20 -1.56
C PHE A 153 -10.14 -7.35 -1.85
N HIS A 154 -10.90 -7.04 -0.80
CA HIS A 154 -12.04 -6.11 -0.87
C HIS A 154 -11.70 -4.74 -0.27
N THR A 155 -10.50 -4.58 0.30
CA THR A 155 -9.97 -3.29 0.76
C THR A 155 -8.55 -3.11 0.28
N LEU A 156 -8.19 -1.88 -0.06
CA LEU A 156 -6.81 -1.53 -0.42
C LEU A 156 -5.87 -1.65 0.79
N LYS A 157 -6.38 -1.46 2.01
CA LYS A 157 -5.60 -1.61 3.23
C LYS A 157 -5.06 -3.04 3.37
N ASP A 158 -5.93 -4.04 3.29
CA ASP A 158 -5.53 -5.45 3.44
C ASP A 158 -4.56 -5.86 2.31
N MET A 159 -4.73 -5.30 1.11
CA MET A 159 -3.80 -5.50 -0.01
C MET A 159 -2.42 -4.90 0.25
N ASN A 160 -2.35 -3.68 0.77
CA ASN A 160 -1.09 -3.03 1.13
C ASN A 160 -0.34 -3.79 2.23
N ASP A 161 -1.05 -4.19 3.28
CA ASP A 161 -0.48 -5.00 4.37
C ASP A 161 0.11 -6.31 3.81
N PHE A 162 -0.57 -6.94 2.86
CA PHE A 162 -0.06 -8.15 2.20
C PHE A 162 1.19 -7.90 1.33
N ILE A 163 1.26 -6.79 0.59
CA ILE A 163 2.45 -6.50 -0.24
C ILE A 163 3.67 -6.18 0.64
N GLU A 164 3.44 -5.55 1.79
CA GLU A 164 4.48 -5.20 2.76
C GLU A 164 5.00 -6.41 3.53
N HIS A 165 4.12 -7.32 3.95
CA HIS A 165 4.48 -8.42 4.84
C HIS A 165 4.47 -9.81 4.18
N GLY A 166 3.78 -9.98 3.07
CA GLY A 166 3.66 -11.25 2.33
C GLY A 166 2.70 -12.28 2.95
N GLU A 167 1.96 -11.90 4.00
CA GLU A 167 1.12 -12.82 4.78
C GLU A 167 -0.34 -12.34 4.88
N VAL A 168 -1.26 -13.29 4.98
CA VAL A 168 -2.69 -13.04 5.21
C VAL A 168 -3.11 -13.65 6.55
N ALA A 169 -3.65 -12.84 7.45
CA ALA A 169 -4.05 -13.30 8.78
C ALA A 169 -5.36 -14.10 8.76
N LEU A 170 -6.32 -13.68 7.93
CA LEU A 170 -7.65 -14.27 7.82
C LEU A 170 -7.99 -14.45 6.35
N ALA A 171 -8.43 -15.65 5.97
CA ALA A 171 -8.81 -15.93 4.60
C ALA A 171 -9.82 -17.07 4.50
N PHE A 172 -10.61 -17.03 3.44
CA PHE A 172 -11.34 -18.19 2.92
C PHE A 172 -10.62 -18.67 1.65
N THR A 173 -10.39 -19.98 1.46
CA THR A 173 -9.63 -20.50 0.30
C THR A 173 -10.47 -21.48 -0.50
N ASP A 174 -10.59 -21.24 -1.80
CA ASP A 174 -11.13 -22.21 -2.76
C ASP A 174 -9.97 -22.78 -3.59
N ILE A 175 -9.68 -24.06 -3.38
CA ILE A 175 -8.60 -24.78 -4.10
C ILE A 175 -9.11 -25.17 -5.49
N GLY A 176 -8.33 -24.87 -6.53
CA GLY A 176 -8.64 -25.27 -7.90
C GLY A 176 -9.76 -24.47 -8.58
N ALA A 177 -10.31 -23.45 -7.92
CA ALA A 177 -11.44 -22.66 -8.44
C ALA A 177 -11.04 -21.48 -9.33
N GLY A 178 -9.75 -21.17 -9.41
CA GLY A 178 -9.19 -20.08 -10.22
C GLY A 178 -8.87 -20.48 -11.66
N PRO A 179 -8.50 -19.49 -12.49
CA PRO A 179 -7.99 -19.72 -13.83
C PRO A 179 -6.88 -20.78 -13.84
N ASN A 180 -6.91 -21.68 -14.84
CA ASN A 180 -5.94 -22.77 -14.99
C ASN A 180 -5.81 -23.68 -13.75
N GLY A 181 -6.86 -23.79 -12.93
CA GLY A 181 -6.84 -24.60 -11.70
C GLY A 181 -6.08 -23.94 -10.54
N ALA A 182 -5.80 -22.64 -10.61
CA ALA A 182 -5.18 -21.90 -9.51
C ALA A 182 -6.05 -21.93 -8.25
N SER A 183 -5.42 -21.85 -7.09
CA SER A 183 -6.16 -21.60 -5.84
C SER A 183 -6.51 -20.13 -5.71
N ILE A 184 -7.68 -19.83 -5.16
CA ILE A 184 -8.09 -18.47 -4.82
C ILE A 184 -8.14 -18.33 -3.30
N VAL A 185 -7.44 -17.34 -2.79
CA VAL A 185 -7.41 -16.94 -1.38
C VAL A 185 -8.19 -15.64 -1.26
N TRP A 186 -9.40 -15.72 -0.75
CA TRP A 186 -10.24 -14.57 -0.45
C TRP A 186 -9.77 -13.97 0.87
N VAL A 187 -9.10 -12.82 0.81
CA VAL A 187 -8.52 -12.18 1.98
C VAL A 187 -9.60 -11.49 2.79
N MET A 188 -9.59 -11.78 4.08
CA MET A 188 -10.60 -11.36 5.03
C MET A 188 -9.99 -10.51 6.13
N ASN A 189 -10.84 -9.77 6.83
CA ASN A 189 -10.51 -9.06 8.06
C ASN A 189 -11.59 -9.40 9.12
N LYS A 190 -11.44 -8.86 10.33
CA LYS A 190 -12.38 -9.16 11.43
C LYS A 190 -13.84 -8.87 11.05
N GLU A 191 -14.07 -7.81 10.29
CA GLU A 191 -15.41 -7.37 9.87
C GLU A 191 -15.99 -8.30 8.79
N SER A 192 -15.20 -8.66 7.77
CA SER A 192 -15.68 -9.55 6.72
C SER A 192 -15.82 -10.99 7.21
N MET A 193 -14.96 -11.45 8.12
CA MET A 193 -15.07 -12.78 8.74
C MET A 193 -16.40 -12.94 9.50
N ALA A 194 -16.84 -11.90 10.20
CA ALA A 194 -18.13 -11.92 10.90
C ALA A 194 -19.33 -12.06 9.95
N LYS A 195 -19.17 -11.65 8.67
CA LYS A 195 -20.18 -11.78 7.61
C LYS A 195 -20.14 -13.16 6.92
N GLY A 196 -19.13 -13.98 7.22
CA GLY A 196 -18.97 -15.31 6.64
C GLY A 196 -18.37 -15.29 5.23
N ARG A 197 -18.84 -16.20 4.36
CA ARG A 197 -18.27 -16.38 3.01
C ARG A 197 -18.38 -15.07 2.19
N PRO A 198 -17.30 -14.59 1.56
CA PRO A 198 -17.28 -13.29 0.88
C PRO A 198 -17.91 -13.34 -0.53
N THR A 199 -19.20 -13.62 -0.60
CA THR A 199 -19.92 -13.84 -1.88
C THR A 199 -19.80 -12.67 -2.86
N ALA A 200 -19.91 -11.42 -2.39
CA ALA A 200 -19.77 -10.24 -3.23
C ALA A 200 -18.37 -10.13 -3.89
N THR A 201 -17.31 -10.43 -3.13
CA THR A 201 -15.94 -10.46 -3.66
C THR A 201 -15.76 -11.57 -4.69
N MET A 202 -16.36 -12.74 -4.44
CA MET A 202 -16.34 -13.86 -5.38
C MET A 202 -17.06 -13.53 -6.70
N GLU A 203 -18.21 -12.84 -6.62
CA GLU A 203 -18.98 -12.40 -7.78
C GLU A 203 -18.19 -11.37 -8.59
N ARG A 204 -17.56 -10.39 -7.92
CA ARG A 204 -16.73 -9.38 -8.60
C ARG A 204 -15.54 -10.00 -9.33
N PHE A 205 -14.85 -10.95 -8.70
CA PHE A 205 -13.75 -11.71 -9.33
C PHE A 205 -14.19 -12.43 -10.61
N LYS A 206 -15.38 -13.06 -10.59
CA LYS A 206 -15.96 -13.73 -11.77
C LYS A 206 -16.38 -12.73 -12.85
N ALA A 207 -16.97 -11.60 -12.46
CA ALA A 207 -17.41 -10.56 -13.37
C ALA A 207 -16.23 -9.97 -14.14
N ILE A 208 -15.13 -9.63 -13.47
CA ILE A 208 -13.92 -9.08 -14.10
C ILE A 208 -13.35 -10.04 -15.15
N ARG A 209 -13.26 -11.34 -14.84
CA ARG A 209 -12.80 -12.39 -15.78
C ARG A 209 -13.76 -12.69 -16.92
N SER A 210 -15.05 -12.42 -16.73
CA SER A 210 -16.05 -12.62 -17.78
C SER A 210 -16.07 -11.45 -18.76
N ALA A 211 -15.74 -10.24 -18.28
CA ALA A 211 -15.61 -9.04 -19.10
C ALA A 211 -14.29 -8.98 -19.90
N SER A 212 -13.31 -9.82 -19.56
CA SER A 212 -11.99 -9.87 -20.22
C SER A 212 -11.89 -10.92 -21.34
N LYS A 213 -12.95 -11.68 -21.61
CA LYS A 213 -13.04 -12.63 -22.74
C LYS A 213 -13.59 -11.94 -23.97
#